data_AF-A0A7X9GRU8-F1
#
_entry.id   AF-A0A7X9GRU8-F1
#
_cell.length_a   1.000
_cell.length_b   1.000
_cell.length_c   1.000
_cell.angle_alpha   90.00
_cell.angle_beta   90.00
_cell.angle_gamma   90.00
#
_symmetry.space_group_name_H-M   'P 1'
#
loop_
_entity.id
_entity.type
_entity.pdbx_description
1 polymer ?
#
loop_
_entity_poly.entity_id
_entity_poly.type
_entity_poly.pdbx_seq_one_letter_code
_entity_poly.pdbx_strand_id
1 'polypeptide(L)'
;MKKHIIFISILLSCSLKIVAGNNINKVVNAVKERITVTGYIQAGYEDISGDEGKSEFLLRRAIVTVNGQITQRWHASFQYSFVKEAEILNCYTQYDFFPEFSVRLGQYLTPFTLDNQLSPSEIELIRTQSAGTKYLTAVDASDLAIGAKGGRDIG
;
A
#
# COMPACT_ATOMS: atom_id res chain seq x y z
N MET A 1 -5.59 16.52 23.36
CA MET A 1 -6.68 15.74 22.73
C MET A 1 -7.83 16.58 22.18
N LYS A 2 -8.48 17.48 22.96
CA LYS A 2 -9.63 18.30 22.47
C LYS A 2 -9.31 19.24 21.29
N LYS A 3 -8.08 19.78 21.19
CA LYS A 3 -7.68 20.71 20.11
C LYS A 3 -7.56 20.04 18.73
N HIS A 4 -7.15 18.78 18.66
CA HIS A 4 -7.03 18.05 17.38
C HIS A 4 -8.41 17.61 16.84
N ILE A 5 -9.37 17.31 17.72
CA ILE A 5 -10.74 16.96 17.35
C ILE A 5 -11.45 18.16 16.69
N ILE A 6 -11.25 19.37 17.22
CA ILE A 6 -11.83 20.60 16.64
C ILE A 6 -11.20 20.89 15.27
N PHE A 7 -9.88 20.70 15.12
CA PHE A 7 -9.20 20.92 13.85
C PHE A 7 -9.64 19.93 12.76
N ILE A 8 -9.84 18.66 13.11
CA ILE A 8 -10.37 17.61 12.23
C ILE A 8 -11.84 17.91 11.86
N SER A 9 -12.65 18.38 12.80
CA SER A 9 -14.05 18.79 12.54
C SER A 9 -14.14 20.00 11.59
N ILE A 10 -13.22 20.96 11.71
CA ILE A 10 -13.12 22.11 10.82
C ILE A 10 -12.64 21.70 9.42
N LEU A 11 -11.64 20.81 9.31
CA LEU A 11 -11.20 20.25 8.03
C LEU A 11 -12.29 19.42 7.33
N LEU A 12 -13.04 18.62 8.09
CA LEU A 12 -14.14 17.81 7.58
C LEU A 12 -15.33 18.67 7.15
N SER A 13 -15.67 19.72 7.90
CA SER A 13 -16.74 20.66 7.49
C SER A 13 -16.35 21.52 6.28
N CYS A 14 -15.05 21.79 6.08
CA CYS A 14 -14.58 22.55 4.92
C CYS A 14 -14.56 21.71 3.63
N SER A 15 -14.37 20.38 3.72
CA SER A 15 -14.49 19.48 2.57
C SER A 15 -15.94 19.17 2.18
N LEU A 16 -16.88 19.14 3.14
CA LEU A 16 -18.30 18.96 2.85
C LEU A 16 -18.92 20.13 2.05
N LYS A 17 -18.46 21.37 2.25
CA LYS A 17 -19.00 22.53 1.50
C LYS A 17 -18.61 22.54 0.02
N ILE A 18 -17.52 21.87 -0.35
CA ILE A 18 -17.08 21.73 -1.75
C ILE A 18 -17.97 20.73 -2.52
N VAL A 19 -18.72 19.88 -1.81
CA VAL A 19 -19.55 18.80 -2.39
C VAL A 19 -21.06 19.15 -2.42
N ALA A 20 -21.48 20.30 -1.91
CA ALA A 20 -22.91 20.62 -1.75
C ALA A 20 -23.61 21.21 -3.00
N GLY A 21 -22.91 21.40 -4.14
CA GLY A 21 -23.45 22.13 -5.30
C GLY A 21 -23.52 21.37 -6.63
N ASN A 22 -22.96 20.16 -6.73
CA ASN A 22 -22.84 19.46 -8.00
C ASN A 22 -23.51 18.08 -7.96
N ASN A 23 -24.38 17.87 -8.97
CA ASN A 23 -25.05 16.62 -9.30
C ASN A 23 -24.18 15.41 -8.97
N ILE A 24 -24.64 14.51 -8.09
CA ILE A 24 -23.85 13.38 -7.54
C ILE A 24 -23.14 12.60 -8.64
N ASN A 25 -23.76 12.49 -9.81
CA ASN A 25 -23.19 11.88 -11.00
C ASN A 25 -21.91 12.57 -11.51
N LYS A 26 -21.81 13.90 -11.43
CA LYS A 26 -20.58 14.65 -11.77
C LYS A 26 -19.47 14.37 -10.77
N VAL A 27 -19.78 14.30 -9.47
CA VAL A 27 -18.79 13.99 -8.44
C VAL A 27 -18.32 12.53 -8.58
N VAL A 28 -19.24 11.59 -8.78
CA VAL A 28 -18.93 10.18 -9.01
C VAL A 28 -18.11 10.01 -10.28
N ASN A 29 -18.43 10.70 -11.37
CA ASN A 29 -17.64 10.63 -12.60
C ASN A 29 -16.24 11.25 -12.42
N ALA A 30 -16.13 12.40 -11.74
CA ALA A 30 -14.83 13.01 -11.46
C ALA A 30 -13.96 12.15 -10.53
N VAL A 31 -14.57 11.47 -9.56
CA VAL A 31 -13.90 10.50 -8.69
C VAL A 31 -13.49 9.26 -9.49
N LYS A 32 -14.38 8.74 -10.34
CA LYS A 32 -14.10 7.57 -11.19
C LYS A 32 -12.95 7.83 -12.18
N GLU A 33 -12.87 9.03 -12.74
CA GLU A 33 -11.81 9.41 -13.67
C GLU A 33 -10.45 9.60 -12.97
N ARG A 34 -10.45 9.85 -11.66
CA ARG A 34 -9.23 10.20 -10.90
C ARG A 34 -8.81 9.12 -9.90
N ILE A 35 -9.69 8.21 -9.53
CA ILE A 35 -9.43 7.14 -8.57
C ILE A 35 -9.47 5.80 -9.29
N THR A 36 -8.36 5.07 -9.23
CA THR A 36 -8.24 3.69 -9.71
C THR A 36 -8.20 2.75 -8.51
N VAL A 37 -9.10 1.78 -8.48
CA VAL A 37 -9.11 0.73 -7.46
C VAL A 37 -8.72 -0.58 -8.11
N THR A 38 -7.69 -1.25 -7.59
CA THR A 38 -7.22 -2.55 -8.06
C THR A 38 -7.17 -3.54 -6.89
N GLY A 39 -7.50 -4.79 -7.18
CA GLY A 39 -7.41 -5.90 -6.23
C GLY A 39 -6.45 -6.96 -6.76
N TYR A 40 -5.65 -7.54 -5.86
CA TYR A 40 -4.76 -8.65 -6.17
C TYR A 40 -4.93 -9.77 -5.15
N ILE A 41 -5.19 -10.98 -5.63
CA ILE A 41 -5.36 -12.18 -4.79
C ILE A 41 -4.40 -13.24 -5.30
N GLN A 42 -3.67 -13.86 -4.38
CA GLN A 42 -2.77 -14.97 -4.64
C GLN A 42 -3.06 -16.07 -3.62
N ALA A 43 -3.53 -17.22 -4.11
CA ALA A 43 -3.71 -18.44 -3.35
C ALA A 43 -2.82 -19.54 -3.96
N GLY A 44 -2.40 -20.50 -3.15
CA GLY A 44 -1.55 -21.60 -3.56
C GLY A 44 -1.75 -22.83 -2.69
N TYR A 45 -1.14 -23.92 -3.12
CA TYR A 45 -1.07 -25.18 -2.41
C TYR A 45 0.40 -25.51 -2.21
N GLU A 46 0.81 -25.74 -0.97
CA GLU A 46 2.18 -26.10 -0.63
C GLU A 46 2.18 -27.54 -0.10
N ASP A 47 2.98 -28.38 -0.73
CA ASP A 47 3.23 -29.76 -0.29
C ASP A 47 4.69 -29.84 0.16
N ILE A 48 4.90 -29.90 1.48
CA ILE A 48 6.24 -29.98 2.07
C ILE A 48 6.58 -31.46 2.25
N SER A 49 7.22 -32.04 1.24
CA SER A 49 7.75 -33.39 1.30
C SER A 49 9.03 -33.43 2.14
N GLY A 50 8.90 -33.62 3.46
CA GLY A 50 10.08 -33.74 4.33
C GLY A 50 9.83 -33.89 5.82
N ASP A 51 8.69 -33.40 6.33
CA ASP A 51 8.33 -33.58 7.74
C ASP A 51 6.80 -33.69 7.85
N GLU A 52 6.31 -34.92 8.08
CA GLU A 52 4.90 -35.28 8.30
C GLU A 52 3.87 -35.08 7.15
N GLY A 53 4.27 -34.68 5.94
CA GLY A 53 3.36 -34.64 4.78
C GLY A 53 2.15 -33.73 5.01
N LYS A 54 2.40 -32.50 5.45
CA LYS A 54 1.36 -31.49 5.65
C LYS A 54 1.11 -30.75 4.35
N SER A 55 0.00 -31.10 3.72
CA SER A 55 -0.56 -30.36 2.58
C SER A 55 -1.42 -29.21 3.09
N GLU A 56 -1.05 -27.96 2.77
CA GLU A 56 -1.79 -26.78 3.21
C GLU A 56 -2.23 -25.91 2.03
N PHE A 57 -3.50 -25.50 2.05
CA PHE A 57 -4.00 -24.44 1.18
C PHE A 57 -3.65 -23.08 1.80
N LEU A 58 -2.81 -22.31 1.12
CA LEU A 58 -2.39 -20.99 1.58
C LEU A 58 -3.01 -19.88 0.74
N LEU A 59 -3.75 -18.97 1.39
CA LEU A 59 -3.98 -17.63 0.86
C LEU A 59 -2.77 -16.77 1.20
N ARG A 60 -1.92 -16.50 0.20
CA ARG A 60 -0.64 -15.81 0.42
C ARG A 60 -0.80 -14.30 0.44
N ARG A 61 -1.62 -13.75 -0.46
CA ARG A 61 -1.85 -12.30 -0.59
C ARG A 61 -3.30 -12.04 -0.96
N ALA A 62 -3.92 -11.07 -0.30
CA ALA A 62 -5.20 -10.50 -0.71
C ALA A 62 -5.10 -9.01 -0.42
N ILE A 63 -4.89 -8.22 -1.47
CA ILE A 63 -4.49 -6.82 -1.39
C ILE A 63 -5.49 -5.98 -2.18
N VAL A 64 -5.93 -4.88 -1.60
CA VAL A 64 -6.66 -3.83 -2.31
C VAL A 64 -5.78 -2.58 -2.37
N THR A 65 -5.66 -2.01 -3.55
CA THR A 65 -4.94 -0.77 -3.81
C THR A 65 -5.91 0.28 -4.35
N VAL A 66 -5.84 1.48 -3.80
CA VAL A 66 -6.60 2.65 -4.22
C VAL A 66 -5.59 3.73 -4.56
N ASN A 67 -5.52 4.09 -5.83
CA ASN A 67 -4.67 5.17 -6.34
C ASN A 67 -5.55 6.35 -6.73
N GLY A 68 -5.26 7.53 -6.20
CA GLY A 68 -5.94 8.77 -6.53
C GLY A 68 -4.99 9.76 -7.19
N GLN A 69 -5.34 10.22 -8.39
CA GLN A 69 -4.70 11.35 -9.06
C GLN A 69 -5.45 12.62 -8.72
N ILE A 70 -4.98 13.34 -7.69
CA ILE A 70 -5.62 14.56 -7.20
C ILE A 70 -5.45 15.68 -8.25
N THR A 71 -4.24 15.80 -8.79
CA THR A 71 -3.90 16.69 -9.92
C THR A 71 -2.92 15.99 -10.87
N GLN A 72 -2.54 16.61 -11.99
CA GLN A 72 -1.53 16.06 -12.89
C GLN A 72 -0.15 15.83 -12.25
N ARG A 73 0.12 16.45 -11.09
CA ARG A 73 1.41 16.38 -10.38
C ARG A 73 1.28 15.85 -8.95
N TRP A 74 0.06 15.52 -8.52
CA TRP A 74 -0.20 15.10 -7.14
C TRP A 74 -0.95 13.79 -7.14
N HIS A 75 -0.28 12.78 -6.57
CA HIS A 75 -0.74 11.42 -6.45
C HIS A 75 -0.89 11.03 -4.98
N ALA A 76 -1.87 10.19 -4.69
CA ALA A 76 -2.05 9.56 -3.38
C ALA A 76 -2.31 8.06 -3.61
N SER A 77 -1.70 7.22 -2.79
CA SER A 77 -1.85 5.76 -2.87
C SER A 77 -2.14 5.20 -1.49
N PHE A 78 -3.15 4.33 -1.43
CA PHE A 78 -3.50 3.56 -0.26
C PHE A 78 -3.60 2.08 -0.63
N GLN A 79 -2.90 1.22 0.10
CA GLN A 79 -2.87 -0.21 -0.13
C GLN A 79 -3.03 -0.95 1.18
N TYR A 80 -3.90 -1.95 1.18
CA TYR A 80 -4.27 -2.72 2.37
C TYR A 80 -4.22 -4.22 2.09
N SER A 81 -3.62 -4.98 3.00
CA SER A 81 -3.57 -6.45 2.96
C SER A 81 -4.57 -7.03 3.95
N PHE A 82 -5.26 -8.08 3.53
CA PHE A 82 -6.26 -8.80 4.35
C PHE A 82 -5.75 -10.14 4.89
N VAL A 83 -4.50 -10.53 4.62
CA VAL A 83 -3.97 -11.87 4.94
C VAL A 83 -3.16 -11.87 6.23
N LYS A 84 -3.36 -12.90 7.07
CA LYS A 84 -2.74 -13.19 8.38
C LYS A 84 -2.92 -12.10 9.44
N GLU A 85 -2.52 -10.88 9.15
CA GLU A 85 -2.76 -9.69 9.95
C GLU A 85 -3.11 -8.55 9.01
N ALA A 86 -4.25 -7.92 9.24
CA ALA A 86 -4.80 -6.96 8.30
C ALA A 86 -4.03 -5.64 8.42
N GLU A 87 -3.06 -5.43 7.53
CA GLU A 87 -2.07 -4.35 7.62
C GLU A 87 -2.17 -3.35 6.46
N ILE A 88 -1.86 -2.09 6.75
CA ILE A 88 -1.66 -1.07 5.74
C ILE A 88 -0.29 -1.31 5.12
N LEU A 89 -0.26 -1.60 3.83
CA LEU A 89 0.98 -1.76 3.08
C LEU A 89 1.52 -0.38 2.70
N ASN A 90 0.87 0.30 1.76
CA ASN A 90 1.29 1.62 1.30
C ASN A 90 0.25 2.65 1.73
N CYS A 91 0.69 3.78 2.27
CA CYS A 91 -0.14 4.92 2.55
C CYS A 91 0.71 6.17 2.41
N TYR A 92 0.80 6.68 1.19
CA TYR A 92 1.66 7.81 0.89
C TYR A 92 0.99 8.78 -0.08
N THR A 93 1.52 9.98 -0.08
CA THR A 93 1.23 10.99 -1.07
C THR A 93 2.52 11.43 -1.75
N GLN A 94 2.46 11.66 -3.06
CA GLN A 94 3.60 12.02 -3.88
C GLN A 94 3.28 13.30 -4.65
N TYR A 95 4.21 14.24 -4.62
CA TYR A 95 4.17 15.46 -5.40
C TYR A 95 5.36 15.51 -6.36
N ASP A 96 5.07 15.65 -7.64
CA ASP A 96 6.05 15.69 -8.72
C ASP A 96 6.31 17.15 -9.10
N PHE A 97 7.50 17.66 -8.75
CA PHE A 97 7.91 19.02 -9.16
C PHE A 97 8.27 19.03 -10.65
N PHE A 98 9.03 18.01 -11.06
CA PHE A 98 9.47 17.71 -12.42
C PHE A 98 9.39 16.19 -12.65
N PRO A 99 9.32 15.71 -13.90
CA PRO A 99 9.32 14.27 -14.20
C PRO A 99 10.48 13.50 -13.53
N GLU A 100 11.61 14.17 -13.30
CA GLU A 100 12.83 13.61 -12.73
C GLU A 100 12.91 13.78 -11.21
N PHE A 101 12.11 14.67 -10.61
CA PHE A 101 12.18 14.99 -9.18
C PHE A 101 10.80 14.98 -8.53
N SER A 102 10.57 13.93 -7.74
CA SER A 102 9.36 13.72 -6.98
C SER A 102 9.68 13.58 -5.49
N VAL A 103 8.76 14.05 -4.67
CA VAL A 103 8.84 13.91 -3.21
C VAL A 103 7.65 13.08 -2.75
N ARG A 104 7.94 12.02 -1.98
CA ARG A 104 6.95 11.10 -1.43
C ARG A 104 6.98 11.16 0.08
N LEU A 105 5.79 11.31 0.68
CA LEU A 105 5.60 11.41 2.13
C LEU A 105 4.57 10.36 2.59
N GLY A 106 4.87 9.65 3.66
CA GLY A 106 4.03 8.62 4.26
C GLY A 106 4.72 7.26 4.30
N GLN A 107 3.91 6.20 4.38
CA GLN A 107 4.41 4.83 4.44
C GLN A 107 4.52 4.23 3.04
N TYR A 108 5.73 3.84 2.65
CA TYR A 108 5.98 3.18 1.38
C TYR A 108 7.18 2.24 1.48
N LEU A 109 7.40 1.48 0.41
CA LEU A 109 8.49 0.52 0.32
C LEU A 109 9.86 1.22 0.30
N THR A 110 10.77 0.75 1.14
CA THR A 110 12.12 1.30 1.27
C THR A 110 12.93 0.99 0.00
N PRO A 111 13.47 2.01 -0.70
CA PRO A 111 14.24 1.79 -1.93
C PRO A 111 15.61 1.20 -1.59
N PHE A 112 15.74 -0.12 -1.70
CA PHE A 112 16.99 -0.82 -1.38
C PHE A 112 17.56 -1.58 -2.58
N THR A 113 16.78 -2.48 -3.17
CA THR A 113 17.19 -3.31 -4.32
C THR A 113 16.09 -3.39 -5.36
N LEU A 114 16.45 -3.78 -6.59
CA LEU A 114 15.52 -3.85 -7.72
C LEU A 114 14.42 -4.90 -7.50
N ASP A 115 14.75 -6.04 -6.91
CA ASP A 115 13.78 -7.08 -6.52
C ASP A 115 12.85 -6.62 -5.38
N ASN A 116 13.25 -5.64 -4.57
CA ASN A 116 12.39 -5.05 -3.55
C ASN A 116 11.34 -4.14 -4.17
N GLN A 117 11.77 -3.28 -5.11
CA GLN A 117 10.93 -2.23 -5.69
C GLN A 117 9.85 -2.74 -6.67
N LEU A 118 10.05 -3.93 -7.22
CA LEU A 118 9.06 -4.55 -8.08
C LEU A 118 7.83 -4.99 -7.29
N SER A 119 6.65 -4.83 -7.89
CA SER A 119 5.44 -5.30 -7.26
C SER A 119 5.48 -6.83 -7.15
N PRO A 120 5.04 -7.42 -6.02
CA PRO A 120 4.85 -8.86 -5.95
C PRO A 120 3.85 -9.44 -6.95
N SER A 121 3.07 -8.58 -7.63
CA SER A 121 2.20 -8.97 -8.74
C SER A 121 2.93 -9.09 -10.09
N GLU A 122 4.10 -8.47 -10.23
CA GLU A 122 4.92 -8.50 -11.45
C GLU A 122 5.97 -9.61 -11.41
N ILE A 123 6.34 -10.06 -10.21
CA ILE A 123 7.29 -11.15 -10.02
C ILE A 123 6.53 -12.49 -9.97
N GLU A 124 6.91 -13.45 -10.80
CA GLU A 124 6.27 -14.78 -10.88
C GLU A 124 6.53 -15.68 -9.67
N LEU A 125 7.48 -15.31 -8.80
CA LEU A 125 7.85 -16.07 -7.62
C LEU A 125 6.87 -15.85 -6.47
N ILE A 126 6.45 -16.95 -5.82
CA ILE A 126 5.59 -16.91 -4.62
C ILE A 126 6.27 -16.15 -3.48
N ARG A 127 7.57 -16.40 -3.29
CA ARG A 127 8.44 -15.64 -2.38
C ARG A 127 9.26 -14.67 -3.21
N THR A 128 8.98 -13.39 -3.02
CA THR A 128 9.76 -12.31 -3.61
C THR A 128 10.95 -12.00 -2.72
N GLN A 129 12.02 -11.48 -3.33
CA GLN A 129 13.24 -10.98 -2.70
C GLN A 129 14.19 -12.04 -2.13
N SER A 130 15.48 -11.76 -2.24
CA SER A 130 16.54 -12.58 -1.65
C SER A 130 16.49 -12.57 -0.11
N ALA A 131 17.02 -13.61 0.54
CA ALA A 131 17.08 -13.68 2.00
C ALA A 131 17.88 -12.51 2.62
N GLY A 132 18.94 -12.04 1.94
CA GLY A 132 19.72 -10.89 2.37
C GLY A 132 18.93 -9.59 2.29
N THR A 133 18.20 -9.36 1.18
CA THR A 133 17.31 -8.21 1.02
C THR A 133 16.29 -8.16 2.15
N LYS A 134 15.62 -9.30 2.42
CA LYS A 134 14.57 -9.40 3.44
C LYS A 134 15.03 -9.04 4.84
N TYR A 135 16.28 -9.36 5.18
CA TYR A 135 16.88 -9.00 6.46
C TYR A 135 17.12 -7.50 6.56
N LEU A 136 17.73 -6.89 5.52
CA LEU A 136 18.11 -5.49 5.54
C LEU A 136 16.92 -4.53 5.42
N THR A 137 15.84 -4.95 4.79
CA THR A 137 14.61 -4.15 4.67
C THR A 137 13.54 -4.54 5.69
N ALA A 138 13.83 -5.44 6.63
CA ALA A 138 12.89 -5.89 7.66
C ALA A 138 11.55 -6.39 7.06
N VAL A 139 11.63 -7.13 5.95
CA VAL A 139 10.47 -7.70 5.25
C VAL A 139 9.85 -8.83 6.05
N ASP A 140 10.71 -9.77 6.44
CA ASP A 140 10.35 -10.82 7.38
C ASP A 140 10.76 -10.31 8.78
N ALA A 141 10.18 -10.85 9.86
CA ALA A 141 10.54 -10.51 11.25
C ALA A 141 11.97 -10.92 11.65
N SER A 142 12.88 -10.97 10.67
CA SER A 142 14.27 -11.34 10.77
C SER A 142 15.13 -10.22 11.34
N ASP A 143 14.73 -8.96 11.21
CA ASP A 143 15.32 -7.83 11.94
C ASP A 143 14.67 -7.71 13.33
N LEU A 144 15.48 -7.93 14.38
CA LEU A 144 15.08 -7.84 15.78
C LEU A 144 14.79 -6.41 16.25
N ALA A 145 15.33 -5.39 15.58
CA ALA A 145 15.18 -3.98 15.99
C ALA A 145 13.93 -3.33 15.39
N ILE A 146 13.66 -3.58 14.11
CA ILE A 146 12.54 -2.96 13.36
C ILE A 146 11.29 -3.87 13.33
N GLY A 147 11.47 -5.19 13.50
CA GLY A 147 10.41 -6.19 13.41
C GLY A 147 9.92 -6.42 11.97
N ALA A 148 8.86 -7.20 11.77
CA ALA A 148 8.27 -7.35 10.45
C ALA A 148 7.50 -6.09 10.04
N LYS A 149 8.09 -5.28 9.17
CA LYS A 149 7.43 -4.12 8.54
C LYS A 149 7.20 -4.32 7.04
N GLY A 150 7.40 -5.55 6.54
CA GLY A 150 7.11 -5.91 5.16
C GLY A 150 7.93 -5.13 4.14
N GLY A 151 9.11 -4.61 4.51
CA GLY A 151 9.96 -3.84 3.60
C GLY A 151 9.65 -2.36 3.53
N ARG A 152 8.86 -1.83 4.48
CA ARG A 152 8.30 -0.47 4.42
C ARG A 152 8.66 0.36 5.63
N ASP A 153 8.81 1.65 5.38
CA ASP A 153 9.11 2.64 6.41
C ASP A 153 8.25 3.89 6.22
N ILE A 154 8.17 4.72 7.27
CA ILE A 154 7.48 6.00 7.28
C ILE A 154 8.52 7.09 6.95
N GLY A 155 8.40 7.67 5.76
CA GLY A 155 9.26 8.76 5.26
C GLY A 155 8.55 10.08 5.08
#